data_AF-A0A7S2UXN4-F1
#
_entry.id   AF-A0A7S2UXN4-F1
#
_cell.length_a   1.000
_cell.length_b   1.000
_cell.length_c   1.000
_cell.angle_alpha   90.00
_cell.angle_beta   90.00
_cell.angle_gamma   90.00
#
_symmetry.space_group_name_H-M   'P 1'
#
loop_
_entity.id
_entity.type
_entity.pdbx_description
1 polymer ?
#
loop_
_entity_poly.entity_id
_entity_poly.type
_entity_poly.pdbx_seq_one_letter_code
_entity_poly.pdbx_strand_id
1 'polypeptide(L)'
;DRKCTDVLMLLVLLCCWGVMTYLGWEALERGKPEFLIYQPDYKGRACGYDSGVKDKPLLYYIDSSGTGVCLDKCPEETDLSQFICTEEEDGPTECNMEYKSVPIMGQCVFVEASVIKDFYFGYRAREHTGWFRIII
;
A
#
# COMPACT_ATOMS: atom_id res chain seq x y z
N ASP A 1 35.46 -30.42 -27.23
CA ASP A 1 34.07 -30.86 -27.00
C ASP A 1 33.31 -29.92 -26.06
N ARG A 2 32.14 -29.44 -26.49
CA ARG A 2 31.21 -28.63 -25.67
C ARG A 2 29.97 -29.43 -25.18
N LYS A 3 29.94 -30.74 -25.45
CA LYS A 3 28.75 -31.59 -25.28
C LYS A 3 28.40 -31.89 -23.81
N CYS A 4 29.37 -31.89 -22.89
CA CYS A 4 29.09 -32.17 -21.47
C CYS A 4 28.52 -30.97 -20.71
N THR A 5 28.86 -29.73 -21.09
CA THR A 5 28.36 -28.53 -20.39
C THR A 5 26.88 -28.27 -20.68
N ASP A 6 26.39 -28.69 -21.84
CA ASP A 6 25.00 -28.49 -22.27
C ASP A 6 24.00 -29.26 -21.40
N VAL A 7 24.30 -30.53 -21.08
CA VAL A 7 23.45 -31.37 -20.22
C VAL A 7 23.39 -30.85 -18.78
N LEU A 8 24.52 -30.40 -18.23
CA LEU A 8 24.56 -29.84 -16.88
C LEU A 8 23.72 -28.56 -16.79
N MET A 9 23.84 -27.68 -17.79
CA MET A 9 23.05 -26.44 -17.83
C MET A 9 21.56 -26.69 -18.02
N LEU A 10 21.18 -27.72 -18.80
CA LEU A 10 19.80 -28.14 -18.94
C LEU A 10 19.20 -28.65 -17.61
N LEU A 11 19.96 -29.42 -16.81
CA LEU A 11 19.49 -29.86 -15.49
C LEU A 11 19.31 -28.69 -14.52
N VAL A 12 20.22 -27.72 -14.52
CA VAL A 12 20.09 -26.50 -13.71
C VAL A 12 18.84 -25.71 -14.13
N LEU A 13 18.59 -25.58 -15.43
CA LEU A 13 17.39 -24.91 -15.95
C LEU A 13 16.11 -25.60 -15.48
N LEU A 14 16.05 -26.93 -15.55
CA LEU A 14 14.90 -27.71 -15.09
C LEU A 14 14.69 -27.57 -13.58
N CYS A 15 15.75 -27.57 -12.78
CA CYS A 15 15.66 -27.30 -11.35
C CYS A 15 15.10 -25.90 -11.07
N CYS A 16 15.59 -24.87 -11.77
CA CYS A 16 15.07 -23.51 -11.64
C CYS A 16 13.57 -23.42 -11.99
N TRP A 17 13.14 -24.07 -13.08
CA TRP A 17 11.73 -24.13 -13.46
C TRP A 17 10.88 -24.86 -12.41
N GLY A 18 11.39 -25.97 -11.86
CA GLY A 18 10.72 -26.70 -10.79
C GLY A 18 10.49 -25.84 -9.55
N VAL A 19 11.53 -25.12 -9.10
CA VAL A 19 11.44 -24.22 -7.94
C VAL A 19 10.44 -23.07 -8.20
N MET A 20 10.51 -22.42 -9.37
CA MET A 20 9.57 -21.34 -9.71
C MET A 20 8.12 -21.83 -9.79
N THR A 21 7.90 -23.02 -10.33
CA THR A 21 6.55 -23.63 -10.40
C THR A 21 6.03 -23.96 -9.00
N TYR A 22 6.87 -24.52 -8.13
CA TYR A 22 6.51 -24.83 -6.75
C TYR A 22 6.16 -23.56 -5.95
N LEU A 23 6.98 -22.51 -6.06
CA LEU A 23 6.70 -21.23 -5.41
C LEU A 23 5.41 -20.59 -5.95
N GLY A 24 5.17 -20.67 -7.25
CA GLY A 24 3.92 -20.20 -7.85
C GLY A 24 2.70 -20.95 -7.33
N TRP A 25 2.80 -22.26 -7.15
CA TRP A 25 1.73 -23.09 -6.59
C TRP A 25 1.43 -22.74 -5.13
N GLU A 26 2.46 -22.67 -4.28
CA GLU A 26 2.31 -22.26 -2.87
C GLU A 26 1.72 -20.85 -2.74
N ALA A 27 2.11 -19.93 -3.62
CA ALA A 27 1.55 -18.58 -3.66
C ALA A 27 0.06 -18.57 -4.06
N LEU A 28 -0.39 -19.51 -4.90
CA LEU A 28 -1.80 -19.62 -5.28
C LEU A 28 -2.65 -20.29 -4.19
N GLU A 29 -2.12 -21.29 -3.48
CA GLU A 29 -2.87 -21.98 -2.41
C GLU A 29 -2.98 -21.14 -1.13
N ARG A 30 -1.92 -20.42 -0.77
CA ARG A 30 -1.88 -19.63 0.48
C ARG A 30 -2.07 -18.14 0.27
N GLY A 31 -1.94 -17.67 -0.97
CA GLY A 31 -2.17 -16.27 -1.30
C GLY A 31 -3.63 -15.90 -1.12
N LYS A 32 -3.86 -14.66 -0.66
CA LYS A 32 -5.17 -14.04 -0.65
C LYS A 32 -5.33 -13.20 -1.91
N PRO A 33 -5.95 -13.71 -3.00
CA PRO A 33 -6.10 -12.97 -4.25
C PRO A 33 -6.94 -11.70 -4.08
N GLU A 34 -7.69 -11.59 -2.98
CA GLU A 34 -8.53 -10.45 -2.66
C GLU A 34 -7.72 -9.16 -2.53
N PHE A 35 -6.46 -9.22 -2.11
CA PHE A 35 -5.59 -8.04 -2.01
C PHE A 35 -5.21 -7.42 -3.36
N LEU A 36 -5.47 -8.10 -4.47
CA LEU A 36 -5.27 -7.54 -5.82
C LEU A 36 -6.42 -6.61 -6.22
N ILE A 37 -7.61 -6.81 -5.65
CA ILE A 37 -8.82 -6.06 -5.98
C ILE A 37 -9.15 -5.06 -4.86
N TYR A 38 -9.00 -5.51 -3.62
CA TYR A 38 -9.27 -4.74 -2.41
C TYR A 38 -7.97 -4.32 -1.75
N GLN A 39 -7.96 -3.12 -1.21
CA GLN A 39 -6.76 -2.59 -0.60
C GLN A 39 -6.69 -2.98 0.87
N PRO A 40 -5.51 -3.40 1.36
CA PRO A 40 -5.33 -3.71 2.76
C PRO A 40 -5.25 -2.44 3.61
N ASP A 41 -5.96 -2.49 4.72
CA ASP A 41 -5.83 -1.61 5.88
C ASP A 41 -4.46 -1.79 6.57
N TYR A 42 -4.08 -0.88 7.48
CA TYR A 42 -2.89 -1.02 8.33
C TYR A 42 -2.86 -2.33 9.14
N LYS A 43 -4.05 -2.90 9.43
CA LYS A 43 -4.23 -4.20 10.11
C LYS A 43 -4.23 -5.40 9.14
N GLY A 44 -3.92 -5.21 7.86
CA GLY A 44 -3.90 -6.27 6.85
C GLY A 44 -5.29 -6.81 6.51
N ARG A 45 -6.34 -6.00 6.71
CA ARG A 45 -7.74 -6.36 6.39
C ARG A 45 -8.13 -5.74 5.06
N ALA A 46 -8.79 -6.49 4.19
CA ALA A 46 -9.28 -5.99 2.91
C ALA A 46 -10.55 -5.14 3.10
N CYS A 47 -10.46 -3.84 2.79
CA CYS A 47 -11.59 -2.90 2.88
C CYS A 47 -12.77 -3.38 2.03
N GLY A 48 -13.97 -3.41 2.61
CA GLY A 48 -15.19 -3.87 1.93
C GLY A 48 -15.36 -5.38 1.81
N TYR A 49 -14.42 -6.18 2.34
CA TYR A 49 -14.45 -7.64 2.24
C TYR A 49 -14.42 -8.34 3.61
N ASP A 50 -13.44 -8.01 4.44
CA ASP A 50 -13.29 -8.65 5.76
C ASP A 50 -14.42 -8.25 6.72
N SER A 51 -14.83 -9.16 7.61
CA SER A 51 -16.02 -8.98 8.46
C SER A 51 -16.01 -7.72 9.34
N GLY A 52 -14.83 -7.22 9.72
CA GLY A 52 -14.69 -6.00 10.53
C GLY A 52 -14.64 -4.69 9.73
N VAL A 53 -14.54 -4.77 8.40
CA VAL A 53 -14.43 -3.62 7.48
C VAL A 53 -15.33 -3.78 6.26
N LYS A 54 -16.34 -4.67 6.34
CA LYS A 54 -17.22 -5.01 5.22
C LYS A 54 -18.08 -3.82 4.79
N ASP A 55 -18.51 -3.00 5.74
CA ASP A 55 -19.29 -1.80 5.49
C ASP A 55 -18.42 -0.61 5.01
N LYS A 56 -17.08 -0.75 5.13
CA LYS A 56 -16.06 0.27 4.88
C LYS A 56 -15.26 -0.02 3.60
N PRO A 57 -15.80 0.24 2.39
CA PRO A 57 -15.14 -0.14 1.13
C PRO A 57 -14.03 0.82 0.67
N LEU A 58 -13.85 1.98 1.31
CA LEU A 58 -12.93 3.02 0.85
C LEU A 58 -11.63 2.98 1.67
N LEU A 59 -10.47 3.01 1.02
CA LEU A 59 -9.18 3.20 1.71
C LEU A 59 -8.82 4.69 1.78
N TYR A 60 -8.53 5.19 2.97
CA TYR A 60 -7.98 6.53 3.20
C TYR A 60 -6.53 6.42 3.69
N TYR A 61 -5.59 7.04 3.00
CA TYR A 61 -4.18 7.03 3.39
C TYR A 61 -3.95 7.95 4.58
N ILE A 62 -3.41 7.39 5.66
CA ILE A 62 -3.04 8.17 6.83
C ILE A 62 -1.74 8.89 6.53
N ASP A 63 -0.74 8.18 6.00
CA ASP A 63 0.63 8.67 5.92
C ASP A 63 1.27 8.50 4.53
N SER A 64 2.46 9.07 4.38
CA SER A 64 3.27 8.92 3.17
C SER A 64 3.94 7.55 3.04
N SER A 65 3.85 6.68 4.05
CA SER A 65 4.34 5.29 3.93
C SER A 65 3.40 4.40 3.13
N GLY A 66 2.20 4.90 2.80
CA GLY A 66 1.17 4.13 2.10
C GLY A 66 0.29 3.33 3.04
N THR A 67 0.33 3.63 4.34
CA THR A 67 -0.56 3.03 5.34
C THR A 67 -1.90 3.75 5.30
N GLY A 68 -3.00 2.99 5.25
CA GLY A 68 -4.35 3.55 5.17
C GLY A 68 -5.35 2.86 6.09
N VAL A 69 -6.50 3.51 6.29
CA VAL A 69 -7.66 3.04 7.06
C VAL A 69 -8.86 2.82 6.15
N CYS A 70 -9.62 1.76 6.39
CA CYS A 70 -10.92 1.58 5.73
C CYS A 70 -11.98 2.54 6.31
N LEU A 71 -12.70 3.24 5.44
CA LEU A 71 -13.79 4.16 5.74
C LEU A 71 -15.06 3.81 4.97
N ASP A 72 -16.20 4.19 5.52
CA ASP A 72 -17.51 4.09 4.85
C ASP A 72 -17.68 5.21 3.81
N LYS A 73 -17.19 6.42 4.15
CA LYS A 73 -17.30 7.63 3.32
C LYS A 73 -16.03 8.47 3.45
N CYS A 74 -15.60 9.08 2.35
CA CYS A 74 -14.48 10.02 2.37
C CYS A 74 -14.87 11.35 3.03
N PRO A 75 -13.96 11.99 3.78
CA PRO A 75 -14.16 13.33 4.32
C PRO A 75 -14.41 14.37 3.23
N GLU A 76 -15.51 15.12 3.36
CA GLU A 76 -15.86 16.23 2.46
C GLU A 76 -15.27 17.57 2.91
N GLU A 77 -14.93 17.68 4.19
CA GLU A 77 -14.38 18.87 4.83
C GLU A 77 -13.00 18.56 5.42
N THR A 78 -12.16 19.58 5.48
CA THR A 78 -10.86 19.50 6.14
C THR A 78 -11.07 19.91 7.59
N ASP A 79 -11.08 18.93 8.50
CA ASP A 79 -11.16 19.18 9.94
C ASP A 79 -9.82 18.84 10.59
N LEU A 80 -9.11 19.88 11.03
CA LEU A 80 -7.81 19.74 11.70
C LEU A 80 -7.96 19.35 13.18
N SER A 81 -9.20 19.27 13.68
CA SER A 81 -9.52 18.90 15.07
C SER A 81 -10.00 17.45 15.20
N GLN A 82 -10.44 16.82 14.11
CA GLN A 82 -10.78 15.41 14.06
C GLN A 82 -9.59 14.58 13.61
N PHE A 83 -9.26 13.60 14.45
CA PHE A 83 -8.19 12.65 14.22
C PHE A 83 -8.83 11.32 13.82
N ILE A 84 -8.61 10.86 12.59
CA ILE A 84 -8.96 9.49 12.20
C ILE A 84 -7.88 8.57 12.80
N CYS A 85 -8.03 8.31 14.09
CA CYS A 85 -7.24 7.36 14.84
C CYS A 85 -8.19 6.29 15.35
N THR A 86 -7.88 5.01 15.12
CA THR A 86 -8.53 3.95 15.89
C THR A 86 -7.49 3.09 16.60
N GLU A 87 -7.71 3.08 17.91
CA GLU A 87 -7.00 2.55 19.06
C GLU A 87 -6.02 1.38 18.79
N GLU A 88 -4.78 1.61 19.23
CA GLU A 88 -3.90 0.58 19.77
C GLU A 88 -3.55 0.97 21.22
N GLU A 89 -3.64 0.00 22.14
CA GLU A 89 -3.46 0.17 23.58
C GLU A 89 -2.02 0.54 24.02
N ASP A 90 -1.04 0.70 23.12
CA ASP A 90 0.38 0.70 23.55
C ASP A 90 1.36 1.53 22.69
N GLY A 91 1.01 2.75 22.24
CA GLY A 91 2.01 3.65 21.63
C GLY A 91 1.49 5.00 21.11
N PRO A 92 2.38 5.97 20.83
CA PRO A 92 1.97 7.27 20.29
C PRO A 92 1.44 7.08 18.87
N THR A 93 0.12 7.11 18.71
CA THR A 93 -0.55 7.21 17.41
C THR A 93 -0.17 8.53 16.74
N GLU A 94 0.58 8.47 15.64
CA GLU A 94 0.64 9.59 14.70
C GLU A 94 -0.72 9.70 14.01
N CYS A 95 -1.59 10.51 14.61
CA CYS A 95 -2.87 10.88 14.03
C CYS A 95 -2.65 11.94 12.96
N ASN A 96 -2.99 11.63 11.71
CA ASN A 96 -2.99 12.65 10.66
C ASN A 96 -4.34 13.36 10.58
N MET A 97 -4.25 14.64 10.18
CA MET A 97 -5.39 15.53 10.04
C MET A 97 -6.35 15.00 8.96
N GLU A 98 -7.64 15.17 9.19
CA GLU A 98 -8.67 14.80 8.21
C GLU A 98 -8.65 15.81 7.06
N TYR A 99 -8.24 15.37 5.88
CA TYR A 99 -8.19 16.21 4.69
C TYR A 99 -9.34 15.89 3.76
N LYS A 100 -9.91 16.93 3.17
CA LYS A 100 -10.90 16.79 2.12
C LYS A 100 -10.43 15.85 1.01
N SER A 101 -11.20 14.80 0.78
CA SER A 101 -10.91 13.76 -0.19
C SER A 101 -12.16 13.32 -0.96
N VAL A 102 -11.94 12.79 -2.16
CA VAL A 102 -13.01 12.27 -3.02
C VAL A 102 -12.83 10.79 -3.28
N PRO A 103 -13.92 10.01 -3.33
CA PRO A 103 -13.84 8.59 -3.64
C PRO A 103 -13.52 8.40 -5.13
N ILE A 104 -12.39 7.75 -5.41
CA ILE A 104 -11.97 7.33 -6.76
C ILE A 104 -11.52 5.88 -6.67
N MET A 105 -12.17 4.99 -7.42
CA MET A 105 -11.80 3.56 -7.53
C MET A 105 -11.59 2.85 -6.18
N GLY A 106 -12.45 3.09 -5.18
CA GLY A 106 -12.34 2.44 -3.87
C GLY A 106 -11.31 3.09 -2.93
N GLN A 107 -10.79 4.26 -3.27
CA GLN A 107 -9.84 5.02 -2.46
C GLN A 107 -10.31 6.44 -2.24
N CYS A 108 -9.90 7.05 -1.14
CA CYS A 108 -10.07 8.47 -0.89
C CYS A 108 -8.81 9.22 -1.37
N VAL A 109 -8.96 10.04 -2.41
CA VAL A 109 -7.86 10.83 -2.97
C VAL A 109 -8.00 12.28 -2.51
N PHE A 110 -6.90 12.86 -2.01
CA PHE A 110 -6.86 14.26 -1.57
C PHE A 110 -7.12 15.21 -2.75
N VAL A 111 -8.02 16.18 -2.54
CA VAL A 111 -8.38 17.17 -3.58
C VAL A 111 -7.55 18.44 -3.47
N GLU A 112 -7.01 18.72 -2.28
CA GLU A 112 -6.39 20.00 -2.00
C GLU A 112 -4.89 20.01 -2.35
N ALA A 113 -4.48 20.95 -3.21
CA ALA A 113 -3.13 21.00 -3.76
C ALA A 113 -2.02 21.30 -2.72
N SER A 114 -2.36 21.89 -1.58
CA SER A 114 -1.45 22.07 -0.44
C SER A 114 -1.06 20.74 0.18
N VAL A 115 -2.04 19.84 0.37
CA VAL A 115 -1.84 18.48 0.91
C VAL A 115 -1.05 17.62 -0.07
N ILE A 116 -1.34 17.72 -1.37
CA ILE A 116 -0.56 17.05 -2.42
C ILE A 116 0.90 17.51 -2.34
N LYS A 117 1.15 18.81 -2.16
CA LYS A 117 2.52 19.30 -1.97
C LYS A 117 3.15 18.69 -0.73
N ASP A 118 2.52 18.70 0.44
CA ASP A 118 3.12 18.16 1.66
C ASP A 118 3.37 16.64 1.58
N PHE A 119 2.48 15.88 0.94
CA PHE A 119 2.64 14.46 0.70
C PHE A 119 3.80 14.17 -0.28
N TYR A 120 3.89 14.89 -1.40
CA TYR A 120 4.97 14.74 -2.37
C TYR A 120 6.30 15.34 -1.89
N PHE A 121 6.29 16.42 -1.11
CA PHE A 121 7.49 17.04 -0.53
C PHE A 121 8.04 16.20 0.63
N GLY A 122 7.18 15.54 1.42
CA GLY A 122 7.58 14.54 2.41
C GLY A 122 8.29 13.35 1.76
N TYR A 123 7.82 12.92 0.57
CA TYR A 123 8.50 11.91 -0.24
C TYR A 123 9.88 12.40 -0.74
N ARG A 124 9.95 13.64 -1.25
CA ARG A 124 11.20 14.25 -1.73
C ARG A 124 12.19 14.58 -0.61
N ALA A 125 11.73 14.87 0.61
CA ALA A 125 12.60 15.17 1.75
C ALA A 125 13.35 13.94 2.28
N ARG A 126 12.87 12.73 2.01
CA ARG A 126 13.53 11.48 2.43
C ARG A 126 14.59 10.98 1.43
N GLU A 127 14.54 11.44 0.17
CA GLU A 127 15.57 11.10 -0.85
C GLU A 127 16.73 12.10 -0.93
N HIS A 128 16.62 13.29 -0.32
CA HIS A 128 17.66 14.32 -0.43
C HIS A 128 18.48 14.51 0.86
N THR A 129 19.24 13.48 1.24
CA THR A 129 20.64 13.68 1.68
C THR A 129 21.60 13.87 0.49
N GLY A 130 21.10 13.87 -0.75
CA GLY A 130 21.86 14.23 -1.95
C GLY A 130 21.24 15.38 -2.72
N TRP A 131 21.59 16.62 -2.38
CA TRP A 131 21.57 17.84 -3.22
C TRP A 131 20.92 17.72 -4.62
N PHE A 132 19.69 18.19 -4.81
CA PHE A 132 19.31 18.80 -6.09
C PHE A 132 18.17 19.81 -5.89
N ARG A 133 18.49 21.09 -6.12
CA ARG A 133 17.60 22.25 -5.97
C ARG A 133 17.04 22.55 -7.37
N ILE A 134 15.77 22.25 -7.61
CA ILE A 134 15.07 22.75 -8.82
C ILE A 134 14.47 24.11 -8.47
N ILE A 135 15.02 25.15 -9.07
CA ILE A 135 14.48 26.52 -9.07
C ILE A 135 13.50 26.58 -10.26
N ILE A 136 12.28 27.04 -10.00
CA ILE A 136 11.27 27.40 -11.02
C ILE A 136 11.72 28.65 -11.75
#